data_AF-A0A4Q5TUM8-F1
#
_entry.id   AF-A0A4Q5TUM8-F1
#
_cell.length_a   1.000
_cell.length_b   1.000
_cell.length_c   1.000
_cell.angle_alpha   90.00
_cell.angle_beta   90.00
_cell.angle_gamma   90.00
#
_symmetry.space_group_name_H-M   'P 1'
#
loop_
_entity.id
_entity.type
_entity.pdbx_description
1 polymer ?
#
loop_
_entity_poly.entity_id
_entity_poly.type
_entity_poly.pdbx_seq_one_letter_code
_entity_poly.pdbx_strand_id
1 'polypeptide(L)'
;LEGGYNTIKDISQGNFSLHKVFLDGLMQVSPTVRNYYKAAEIVDYQLKLVREYRSAYDRFRADNNFNAQELGYLGRVYDNLLQESLRNLDELLLVITAGQARMSDDERLQAIDRIHAEMADKLMFLRSFNNDTSVLALQRAKERNDARASKKAYGIND
;
A
#
# COMPACT_ATOMS: atom_id res chain seq x y z
N LEU A 1 12.56 10.08 15.58
CA LEU A 1 11.69 9.98 14.38
C LEU A 1 12.15 8.86 13.42
N GLU A 2 13.00 7.91 13.84
CA GLU A 2 13.70 6.99 12.93
C GLU A 2 13.02 5.61 12.73
N GLY A 3 12.02 5.26 13.54
CA GLY A 3 11.46 3.89 13.56
C GLY A 3 10.58 3.53 12.35
N GLY A 4 9.70 4.45 11.90
CA GLY A 4 8.79 4.18 10.79
C GLY A 4 9.51 4.12 9.45
N TYR A 5 10.39 5.09 9.17
CA TYR A 5 11.08 5.19 7.89
C TYR A 5 12.02 4.00 7.60
N ASN A 6 12.71 3.48 8.63
CA ASN A 6 13.58 2.31 8.46
C ASN A 6 12.78 1.03 8.18
N THR A 7 11.65 0.82 8.87
CA THR A 7 10.71 -0.28 8.61
C THR A 7 10.20 -0.26 7.17
N ILE A 8 9.88 0.92 6.64
CA ILE A 8 9.39 1.14 5.27
C ILE A 8 10.44 0.77 4.21
N LYS A 9 11.71 1.15 4.46
CA LYS A 9 12.83 0.83 3.57
C LYS A 9 13.03 -0.69 3.50
N ASP A 10 12.94 -1.37 4.64
CA ASP A 10 13.12 -2.81 4.75
C ASP A 10 11.98 -3.59 4.07
N ILE A 11 10.73 -3.14 4.24
CA ILE A 11 9.54 -3.68 3.53
C ILE A 11 9.77 -3.69 2.01
N SER A 12 10.34 -2.60 1.49
CA SER A 12 10.50 -2.41 0.06
C SER A 12 11.60 -3.29 -0.54
N GLN A 13 12.67 -3.55 0.21
CA GLN A 13 13.71 -4.52 -0.18
C GLN A 13 13.19 -5.96 -0.07
N GLY A 14 12.47 -6.29 1.00
CA GLY A 14 11.81 -7.59 1.17
C GLY A 14 10.84 -7.91 0.04
N ASN A 15 10.10 -6.91 -0.44
CA ASN A 15 9.14 -7.06 -1.54
C ASN A 15 9.80 -7.54 -2.84
N PHE A 16 11.00 -7.04 -3.17
CA PHE A 16 11.71 -7.46 -4.39
C PHE A 16 12.18 -8.92 -4.31
N SER A 17 12.58 -9.38 -3.12
CA SER A 17 12.94 -10.78 -2.89
C SER A 17 11.72 -11.70 -3.00
N LEU A 18 10.58 -11.29 -2.43
CA LEU A 18 9.32 -12.03 -2.52
C LEU A 18 8.82 -12.16 -3.96
N HIS A 19 8.93 -11.09 -4.76
CA HIS A 19 8.56 -11.15 -6.18
C HIS A 19 9.37 -12.18 -6.97
N LYS A 20 10.68 -12.29 -6.70
CA LYS A 20 11.52 -13.29 -7.36
C LYS A 20 11.08 -14.72 -7.00
N VAL A 21 10.88 -14.98 -5.71
CA VAL A 21 10.44 -16.29 -5.21
C VAL A 21 9.05 -16.65 -5.75
N PHE A 22 8.13 -15.68 -5.84
CA PHE A 22 6.82 -15.85 -6.45
C PHE A 22 6.92 -16.27 -7.93
N LEU A 23 7.73 -15.56 -8.73
CA LEU A 23 7.90 -15.89 -10.15
C LEU A 23 8.54 -17.28 -10.33
N ASP A 24 9.52 -17.62 -9.50
CA ASP A 24 10.15 -18.95 -9.49
C ASP A 24 9.11 -20.05 -9.13
N GLY A 25 8.24 -19.80 -8.15
CA GLY A 25 7.16 -20.70 -7.77
C GLY A 25 6.10 -20.87 -8.86
N LEU A 26 5.73 -19.79 -9.56
CA LEU A 26 4.76 -19.81 -10.65
C LEU A 26 5.22 -20.65 -11.85
N MET A 27 6.53 -20.85 -12.02
CA MET A 27 7.07 -21.72 -13.06
C MET A 27 6.88 -23.22 -12.77
N GLN A 28 6.55 -23.59 -11.53
CA GLN A 28 6.46 -24.98 -11.06
C GLN A 28 5.01 -25.50 -10.95
N VAL A 29 4.00 -24.66 -11.21
CA VAL A 29 2.58 -25.02 -11.04
C VAL A 29 1.92 -25.51 -12.34
N SER A 30 0.70 -26.04 -12.23
CA SER A 30 -0.09 -26.47 -13.40
C SER A 30 -0.35 -25.29 -14.36
N PRO A 31 -0.47 -25.54 -15.68
CA PRO A 31 -0.77 -24.48 -16.66
C PRO A 31 -2.06 -23.70 -16.33
N THR A 32 -3.06 -24.37 -15.78
CA THR A 32 -4.33 -23.75 -15.35
C THR A 32 -4.10 -22.64 -14.35
N VAL A 33 -3.34 -22.94 -13.28
CA VAL A 33 -3.03 -21.99 -12.20
C VAL A 33 -2.06 -20.92 -12.70
N ARG A 34 -1.05 -21.31 -13.47
CA ARG A 34 -0.05 -20.40 -14.05
C ARG A 34 -0.68 -19.34 -14.95
N ASN A 35 -1.70 -19.72 -15.72
CA ASN A 35 -2.39 -18.82 -16.65
C ASN A 35 -3.56 -18.08 -16.00
N TYR A 36 -3.80 -18.28 -14.69
CA TYR A 36 -4.89 -17.62 -14.00
C TYR A 36 -4.55 -16.16 -13.70
N TYR A 37 -5.20 -15.24 -14.41
CA TYR A 37 -4.85 -13.81 -14.45
C TYR A 37 -4.79 -13.14 -13.08
N LYS A 38 -5.64 -13.56 -12.13
CA LYS A 38 -5.70 -12.96 -10.78
C LYS A 38 -4.41 -13.11 -9.99
N ALA A 39 -3.64 -14.18 -10.23
CA ALA A 39 -2.33 -14.35 -9.60
C ALA A 39 -1.37 -13.21 -10.00
N ALA A 40 -1.40 -12.80 -11.28
CA ALA A 40 -0.61 -11.67 -11.76
C ALA A 40 -1.16 -10.32 -11.26
N GLU A 41 -2.48 -10.16 -11.19
CA GLU A 41 -3.09 -8.93 -10.65
C GLU A 41 -2.79 -8.70 -9.17
N ILE A 42 -2.73 -9.76 -8.34
CA ILE A 42 -2.32 -9.65 -6.93
C ILE A 42 -0.94 -9.00 -6.81
N VAL A 43 0.01 -9.44 -7.64
CA VAL A 43 1.37 -8.87 -7.68
C VAL A 43 1.34 -7.42 -8.12
N ASP A 44 0.54 -7.08 -9.14
CA ASP A 44 0.38 -5.71 -9.61
C ASP A 44 -0.26 -4.80 -8.55
N TYR A 45 -1.23 -5.30 -7.77
CA TYR A 45 -1.79 -4.57 -6.63
C TYR A 45 -0.75 -4.26 -5.57
N GLN A 46 0.14 -5.20 -5.24
CA GLN A 46 1.26 -4.93 -4.33
C GLN A 46 2.16 -3.79 -4.86
N LEU A 47 2.51 -3.83 -6.15
CA LEU A 47 3.36 -2.81 -6.75
C LEU A 47 2.68 -1.43 -6.74
N LYS A 48 1.38 -1.38 -7.03
CA LYS A 48 0.57 -0.16 -6.95
C LYS A 48 0.50 0.38 -5.53
N LEU A 49 0.23 -0.48 -4.53
CA LEU A 49 0.25 -0.11 -3.12
C LEU A 49 1.56 0.60 -2.76
N VAL A 50 2.69 -0.05 -3.07
CA VAL A 50 4.02 0.50 -2.74
C VAL A 50 4.30 1.83 -3.42
N ARG A 51 3.95 1.96 -4.70
CA ARG A 51 4.16 3.21 -5.45
C ARG A 51 3.27 4.34 -4.96
N GLU A 52 1.99 4.05 -4.75
CA GLU A 52 0.97 5.06 -4.40
C GLU A 52 1.18 5.59 -2.97
N TYR A 53 1.49 4.75 -1.98
CA TYR A 53 1.72 5.24 -0.61
C TYR A 53 2.98 6.11 -0.55
N ARG A 54 4.08 5.72 -1.21
CA ARG A 54 5.34 6.49 -1.20
C ARG A 54 5.14 7.89 -1.75
N SER A 55 4.52 7.96 -2.93
CA SER A 55 4.19 9.21 -3.58
C SER A 55 3.32 10.10 -2.69
N ALA A 56 2.29 9.53 -2.05
CA ALA A 56 1.42 10.26 -1.15
C ALA A 56 2.16 10.76 0.11
N TYR A 57 2.93 9.89 0.76
CA TYR A 57 3.66 10.24 1.99
C TYR A 57 4.72 11.31 1.76
N ASP A 58 5.49 11.20 0.66
CA ASP A 58 6.50 12.20 0.30
C ASP A 58 5.85 13.58 0.05
N ARG A 59 4.70 13.61 -0.61
CA ARG A 59 3.91 14.83 -0.81
C ARG A 59 3.42 15.42 0.52
N PHE A 60 2.84 14.62 1.41
CA PHE A 60 2.33 15.10 2.70
C PHE A 60 3.44 15.59 3.63
N ARG A 61 4.63 14.99 3.53
CA ARG A 61 5.81 15.46 4.25
C ARG A 61 6.31 16.81 3.71
N ALA A 62 6.16 17.08 2.42
CA ALA A 62 6.67 18.29 1.77
C ALA A 62 5.75 19.52 1.91
N ASP A 63 4.43 19.34 2.03
CA ASP A 63 3.47 20.47 1.91
C ASP A 63 3.30 21.34 3.18
N ASN A 64 3.96 20.98 4.29
CA ASN A 64 3.90 21.66 5.59
C ASN A 64 2.47 21.84 6.17
N ASN A 65 1.50 21.01 5.78
CA ASN A 65 0.14 21.00 6.35
C ASN A 65 -0.02 19.99 7.49
N PHE A 66 0.97 19.13 7.72
CA PHE A 66 0.98 18.14 8.78
C PHE A 66 2.16 18.32 9.74
N ASN A 67 1.90 18.12 11.03
CA ASN A 67 2.96 18.10 12.04
C ASN A 67 3.62 16.71 12.14
N ALA A 68 4.70 16.61 12.93
CA ALA A 68 5.46 15.37 13.06
C ALA A 68 4.65 14.20 13.65
N GLN A 69 3.69 14.46 14.54
CA GLN A 69 2.85 13.40 15.12
C GLN A 69 1.86 12.86 14.09
N GLU A 70 1.27 13.74 13.29
CA GLU A 70 0.34 13.38 12.20
C GLU A 70 1.08 12.60 11.10
N LEU A 71 2.25 13.06 10.67
CA LEU A 71 3.09 12.32 9.73
C LEU A 71 3.52 10.95 10.29
N GLY A 72 3.73 10.85 11.60
CA GLY A 72 3.96 9.57 12.27
C GLY A 72 2.75 8.65 12.26
N TYR A 73 1.54 9.20 12.37
CA TYR A 73 0.29 8.44 12.25
C TYR A 73 0.07 7.92 10.82
N LEU A 74 0.22 8.78 9.81
CA LEU A 74 0.10 8.37 8.40
C LEU A 74 1.06 7.22 8.07
N GLY A 75 2.31 7.33 8.54
CA GLY A 75 3.32 6.27 8.38
C GLY A 75 2.86 4.93 8.98
N ARG A 76 2.32 4.92 10.20
CA ARG A 76 1.82 3.68 10.84
C ARG A 76 0.64 3.05 10.09
N VAL A 77 -0.24 3.86 9.51
CA VAL A 77 -1.35 3.36 8.68
C VAL A 77 -0.82 2.66 7.43
N TYR A 78 0.15 3.28 6.75
CA TYR A 78 0.79 2.67 5.58
C TYR A 78 1.58 1.41 5.94
N ASP A 79 2.31 1.41 7.05
CA ASP A 79 3.07 0.24 7.52
C ASP A 79 2.16 -0.96 7.77
N ASN A 80 1.04 -0.74 8.47
CA ASN A 80 0.08 -1.80 8.74
C ASN A 80 -0.49 -2.36 7.43
N LEU A 81 -0.95 -1.48 6.54
CA LEU A 81 -1.53 -1.89 5.26
C LEU A 81 -0.56 -2.73 4.41
N LEU A 82 0.73 -2.34 4.37
CA LEU A 82 1.77 -3.08 3.66
C LEU A 82 2.08 -4.42 4.33
N GLN A 83 2.08 -4.49 5.66
CA GLN A 83 2.28 -5.75 6.37
C GLN A 83 1.14 -6.74 6.12
N GLU A 84 -0.10 -6.26 6.00
CA GLU A 84 -1.24 -7.09 5.63
C GLU A 84 -1.15 -7.56 4.16
N SER A 85 -0.76 -6.67 3.23
CA SER A 85 -0.62 -7.05 1.82
C SER A 85 0.54 -8.02 1.57
N LEU A 86 1.63 -7.92 2.33
CA LEU A 86 2.72 -8.89 2.31
C LEU A 86 2.27 -10.28 2.80
N ARG A 87 1.45 -10.34 3.86
CA ARG A 87 0.86 -11.60 4.32
C ARG A 87 0.00 -12.26 3.25
N ASN A 88 -0.73 -11.48 2.45
CA ASN A 88 -1.46 -12.02 1.31
C ASN A 88 -0.54 -12.57 0.20
N LEU A 89 0.62 -11.95 -0.02
CA LEU A 89 1.62 -12.49 -0.96
C LEU A 89 2.27 -13.77 -0.46
N ASP A 90 2.58 -13.85 0.84
CA ASP A 90 3.09 -15.08 1.45
C ASP A 90 2.06 -16.21 1.34
N GLU A 91 0.79 -15.90 1.57
CA GLU A 91 -0.31 -16.85 1.39
C GLU A 91 -0.43 -17.30 -0.06
N LEU A 92 -0.37 -16.37 -1.02
CA LEU A 92 -0.37 -16.70 -2.44
C LEU A 92 0.79 -17.63 -2.79
N LEU A 93 1.98 -17.38 -2.26
CA LEU A 93 3.15 -18.23 -2.47
C LEU A 93 2.91 -19.66 -1.95
N LEU A 94 2.31 -19.81 -0.78
CA LEU A 94 1.94 -21.13 -0.23
C LEU A 94 0.91 -21.84 -1.12
N VAL A 95 -0.10 -21.10 -1.58
CA VAL A 95 -1.17 -21.60 -2.45
C VAL A 95 -0.60 -22.06 -3.79
N ILE A 96 0.32 -21.31 -4.41
CA ILE A 96 0.93 -21.73 -5.69
C ILE A 96 1.94 -22.87 -5.49
N THR A 97 2.70 -22.91 -4.40
CA THR A 97 3.72 -23.96 -4.20
C THR A 97 3.17 -25.26 -3.60
N ALA A 98 1.92 -25.28 -3.14
CA ALA A 98 1.29 -26.51 -2.65
C ALA A 98 1.29 -27.61 -3.73
N GLY A 99 1.75 -28.82 -3.40
CA GLY A 99 1.65 -29.97 -4.31
C GLY A 99 0.20 -30.44 -4.48
N GLN A 100 -0.09 -31.14 -5.58
CA GLN A 100 -1.45 -31.62 -5.90
C GLN A 100 -2.06 -32.59 -4.86
N ALA A 101 -1.23 -33.25 -4.04
CA ALA A 101 -1.71 -34.09 -2.95
C ALA A 101 -2.33 -33.31 -1.76
N ARG A 102 -2.13 -31.98 -1.70
CA ARG A 102 -2.59 -31.12 -0.59
C ARG A 102 -3.75 -30.21 -0.97
N MET A 103 -3.87 -29.85 -2.23
CA MET A 103 -4.86 -28.89 -2.71
C MET A 103 -5.15 -29.13 -4.19
N SER A 104 -6.42 -29.37 -4.52
CA SER A 104 -6.89 -29.48 -5.89
C SER A 104 -6.76 -28.15 -6.64
N ASP A 105 -6.78 -28.18 -7.97
CA ASP A 105 -6.71 -26.95 -8.77
C ASP A 105 -7.92 -26.04 -8.47
N ASP A 106 -9.12 -26.58 -8.25
CA ASP A 106 -10.32 -25.77 -7.93
C ASP A 106 -10.20 -25.07 -6.56
N GLU A 107 -9.78 -25.78 -5.52
CA GLU A 107 -9.52 -25.18 -4.20
C GLU A 107 -8.44 -24.09 -4.28
N ARG A 108 -7.44 -24.31 -5.13
CA ARG A 108 -6.36 -23.34 -5.35
C ARG A 108 -6.87 -22.07 -6.03
N LEU A 109 -7.69 -22.21 -7.07
CA LEU A 109 -8.29 -21.06 -7.75
C LEU A 109 -9.20 -20.26 -6.81
N GLN A 110 -9.98 -20.94 -5.95
CA GLN A 110 -10.79 -20.28 -4.92
C GLN A 110 -9.94 -19.54 -3.89
N ALA A 111 -8.82 -20.12 -3.46
CA ALA A 111 -7.88 -19.43 -2.57
C ALA A 111 -7.28 -18.18 -3.24
N ILE A 112 -6.87 -18.28 -4.52
CA ILE A 112 -6.38 -17.13 -5.28
C ILE A 112 -7.47 -16.05 -5.41
N ASP A 113 -8.73 -16.43 -5.64
CA ASP A 113 -9.85 -15.50 -5.72
C ASP A 113 -10.04 -14.69 -4.44
N ARG A 114 -9.98 -15.35 -3.28
CA ARG A 114 -10.08 -14.67 -1.99
C ARG A 114 -8.91 -13.71 -1.78
N ILE A 115 -7.68 -14.17 -2.01
CA ILE A 115 -6.48 -13.35 -1.84
C ILE A 115 -6.52 -12.12 -2.78
N HIS A 116 -7.00 -12.31 -3.99
CA HIS A 116 -7.19 -11.23 -4.96
C HIS A 116 -8.17 -10.17 -4.46
N ALA A 117 -9.34 -10.58 -3.96
CA ALA A 117 -10.31 -9.66 -3.38
C ALA A 117 -9.73 -8.88 -2.19
N GLU A 118 -9.05 -9.57 -1.28
CA GLU A 118 -8.41 -8.94 -0.11
C GLU A 118 -7.32 -7.94 -0.50
N MET A 119 -6.57 -8.19 -1.58
CA MET A 119 -5.56 -7.27 -2.10
C MET A 119 -6.18 -6.07 -2.82
N ALA A 120 -7.28 -6.28 -3.55
CA ALA A 120 -8.04 -5.20 -4.17
C ALA A 120 -8.61 -4.24 -3.11
N ASP A 121 -9.19 -4.78 -2.03
CA ASP A 121 -9.74 -4.00 -0.91
C ASP A 121 -8.66 -3.12 -0.26
N LYS A 122 -7.45 -3.64 -0.08
CA LYS A 122 -6.32 -2.86 0.46
C LYS A 122 -5.93 -1.71 -0.45
N LEU A 123 -5.89 -1.94 -1.76
CA LEU A 123 -5.59 -0.89 -2.72
C LEU A 123 -6.70 0.18 -2.74
N MET A 124 -7.96 -0.22 -2.64
CA MET A 124 -9.09 0.70 -2.51
C MET A 124 -9.00 1.53 -1.22
N PHE A 125 -8.72 0.89 -0.10
CA PHE A 125 -8.50 1.56 1.18
C PHE A 125 -7.38 2.59 1.10
N LEU A 126 -6.21 2.23 0.54
CA LEU A 126 -5.09 3.15 0.36
C LEU A 126 -5.51 4.41 -0.40
N ARG A 127 -6.24 4.23 -1.50
CA ARG A 127 -6.67 5.33 -2.36
C ARG A 127 -7.67 6.24 -1.65
N SER A 128 -8.63 5.68 -0.92
CA SER A 128 -9.57 6.45 -0.11
C SER A 128 -8.83 7.25 0.96
N PHE A 129 -7.96 6.60 1.74
CA PHE A 129 -7.19 7.24 2.79
C PHE A 129 -6.31 8.38 2.27
N ASN A 130 -5.64 8.16 1.12
CA ASN A 130 -4.83 9.18 0.46
C ASN A 130 -5.67 10.36 -0.04
N ASN A 131 -6.87 10.09 -0.57
CA ASN A 131 -7.79 11.13 -0.99
C ASN A 131 -8.24 12.00 0.19
N ASP A 132 -8.70 11.37 1.27
CA ASP A 132 -9.19 12.06 2.46
C ASP A 132 -8.08 12.91 3.10
N THR A 133 -6.85 12.36 3.16
CA THR A 133 -5.68 13.09 3.65
C THR A 133 -5.33 14.28 2.74
N SER A 134 -5.48 14.14 1.42
CA SER A 134 -5.25 15.24 0.47
C SER A 134 -6.30 16.35 0.60
N VAL A 135 -7.56 15.98 0.85
CA VAL A 135 -8.64 16.95 1.13
C VAL A 135 -8.35 17.74 2.41
N LEU A 136 -7.92 17.06 3.49
CA LEU A 136 -7.54 17.72 4.74
C LEU A 136 -6.35 18.69 4.55
N ALA A 137 -5.34 18.27 3.78
CA ALA A 137 -4.20 19.11 3.46
C ALA A 137 -4.62 20.40 2.73
N LEU A 138 -5.51 20.27 1.73
CA LEU A 138 -6.04 21.39 0.97
C LEU A 138 -6.85 22.35 1.85
N GLN A 139 -7.69 21.83 2.76
CA GLN A 139 -8.46 22.63 3.71
C GLN A 139 -7.54 23.47 4.59
N ARG A 140 -6.51 22.86 5.18
CA ARG A 140 -5.52 23.56 6.02
C ARG A 140 -4.73 24.62 5.27
N ALA A 141 -4.34 24.32 4.03
CA ALA A 141 -3.65 25.28 3.18
C ALA A 141 -4.54 26.52 2.90
N LYS A 142 -5.83 26.30 2.64
CA LYS A 142 -6.81 27.37 2.45
C LYS A 142 -6.97 28.22 3.71
N GLU A 143 -7.20 27.61 4.86
CA GLU A 143 -7.35 28.32 6.15
C GLU A 143 -6.11 29.18 6.47
N ARG A 144 -4.91 28.65 6.22
CA ARG A 144 -3.66 29.41 6.42
C ARG A 144 -3.58 30.63 5.51
N ASN A 145 -4.00 30.50 4.25
CA ASN A 145 -4.00 31.60 3.30
C ASN A 145 -5.05 32.66 3.66
N ASP A 146 -6.26 32.24 4.04
CA ASP A 146 -7.34 33.13 4.44
C ASP A 146 -6.98 33.91 5.72
N ALA A 147 -6.33 33.25 6.69
CA ALA A 147 -5.80 33.90 7.89
C ALA A 147 -4.73 34.96 7.57
N ARG A 148 -3.80 34.64 6.66
CA ARG A 148 -2.77 35.60 6.19
C ARG A 148 -3.39 36.79 5.47
N ALA A 149 -4.35 36.56 4.59
CA ALA A 149 -5.07 37.61 3.88
C ALA A 149 -5.82 38.53 4.85
N SER A 150 -6.48 37.95 5.86
CA SER A 150 -7.20 38.69 6.89
C SER A 150 -6.25 39.56 7.74
N LYS A 151 -5.14 39.00 8.23
CA LYS A 151 -4.12 39.77 8.97
C LYS A 151 -3.62 40.98 8.17
N LYS A 152 -3.33 40.78 6.87
CA LYS A 152 -2.91 41.85 5.96
C LYS A 152 -4.00 42.93 5.79
N ALA A 153 -5.26 42.52 5.67
CA ALA A 153 -6.39 43.45 5.52
C ALA A 153 -6.60 44.33 6.78
N TYR A 154 -6.37 43.77 7.97
CA TYR A 154 -6.50 44.48 9.25
C TYR A 154 -5.22 45.19 9.71
N GLY A 155 -4.14 45.15 8.93
CA GLY A 155 -2.87 45.80 9.29
C GLY A 155 -2.19 45.20 10.52
N ILE A 156 -2.54 43.97 10.89
CA ILE A 156 -1.92 43.25 12.01
C ILE A 156 -0.62 42.63 11.48
N ASN A 157 0.51 43.30 11.74
CA ASN A 157 1.84 42.76 11.49
C ASN A 157 2.27 41.93 12.70
N ASP A 158 2.84 40.75 12.44
CA ASP A 158 3.46 39.89 13.46
C ASP A 158 4.69 40.56 14.10
#